data_AF-A0A8B6G859-F1
#
_entry.id   AF-A0A8B6G859-F1
#
_cell.length_a   1.000
_cell.length_b   1.000
_cell.length_c   1.000
_cell.angle_alpha   90.00
_cell.angle_beta   90.00
_cell.angle_gamma   90.00
#
_symmetry.space_group_name_H-M   'P 1'
#
loop_
_entity.id
_entity.type
_entity.pdbx_description
1 polymer ?
#
loop_
_entity_poly.entity_id
_entity_poly.type
_entity_poly.pdbx_seq_one_letter_code
_entity_poly.pdbx_strand_id
1 'polypeptide(L)'
;MPPDKNVYYKKYDIDVFDVLQEQIEHFSNLGTVAVIGDLNGRVGREKDFIEGDSLNKQLIDNIQFVDYISDNCLRDRITEDVKAPNSFGRRILELCKSSGLRICNGRYGVDSGKITFQNKNGSSLIDYLLMSHDSIDYLIKQLSVKDFNTYSCHAPLNIEIRIKGFKIVNEKCTCSKFVYNTVRWDEGVKDDIMSELLENSQKFDDLLLHLTEHENKIDECVDELNKLLITICEQYTRVEVKKVNKCGFCVDNNIASTKKPVFKLDKPWITENCKTLRRQYISALKVFNEKRTNENRIKFNIAKQKYKQTEMRLKRQYKNQQGNMLNRLRRNNPKKFFRKLKEHETII
;
A
#
# COMPACT_ATOMS: atom_id res chain seq x y z
N MET A 1 7.26 -5.14 5.31
CA MET A 1 8.46 -5.89 5.80
C MET A 1 8.38 -7.34 5.31
N PRO A 2 9.45 -7.97 4.77
CA PRO A 2 9.40 -9.39 4.35
C PRO A 2 9.04 -10.35 5.51
N PRO A 3 8.46 -11.55 5.27
CA PRO A 3 8.15 -12.49 6.36
C PRO A 3 9.40 -13.00 7.09
N ASP A 4 9.25 -13.31 8.38
CA ASP A 4 10.24 -13.77 9.39
C ASP A 4 11.37 -14.72 8.96
N LYS A 5 11.19 -15.48 7.87
CA LYS A 5 12.17 -16.46 7.36
C LYS A 5 12.54 -16.19 5.91
N ASN A 6 12.38 -14.96 5.45
CA ASN A 6 12.73 -14.58 4.10
C ASN A 6 14.27 -14.57 3.94
N VAL A 7 14.75 -15.12 2.82
CA VAL A 7 16.18 -15.14 2.47
C VAL A 7 16.81 -13.75 2.41
N TYR A 8 16.00 -12.70 2.27
CA TYR A 8 16.41 -11.30 2.35
C TYR A 8 17.25 -11.01 3.60
N TYR A 9 16.79 -11.40 4.79
CA TYR A 9 17.49 -11.07 6.04
C TYR A 9 18.89 -11.70 6.11
N LYS A 10 19.01 -12.97 5.72
CA LYS A 10 20.31 -13.66 5.68
C LYS A 10 21.23 -13.10 4.59
N LYS A 11 20.67 -12.66 3.46
CA LYS A 11 21.46 -12.15 2.33
C LYS A 11 22.10 -10.80 2.63
N TYR A 12 21.38 -9.94 3.34
CA TYR A 12 21.80 -8.56 3.62
C TYR A 12 22.28 -8.36 5.07
N ASP A 13 22.31 -9.42 5.87
CA ASP A 13 22.69 -9.41 7.29
C ASP A 13 22.06 -8.23 8.06
N ILE A 14 20.75 -8.08 7.90
CA ILE A 14 20.00 -6.91 8.38
C ILE A 14 18.91 -7.33 9.37
N ASP A 15 18.92 -6.70 10.54
CA ASP A 15 17.78 -6.70 11.45
C ASP A 15 16.91 -5.46 11.19
N VAL A 16 15.81 -5.68 10.49
CA VAL A 16 14.88 -4.61 10.12
C VAL A 16 14.15 -3.99 11.30
N PHE A 17 14.07 -4.68 12.44
CA PHE A 17 13.46 -4.10 13.64
C PHE A 17 14.44 -3.15 14.35
N ASP A 18 15.74 -3.44 14.29
CA ASP A 18 16.78 -2.54 14.82
C ASP A 18 16.82 -1.25 13.99
N VAL A 19 16.86 -1.37 12.66
CA VAL A 19 16.79 -0.21 11.75
C VAL A 19 15.51 0.59 11.96
N LEU A 20 14.37 -0.09 12.14
CA LEU A 20 13.09 0.59 12.40
C LEU A 20 13.11 1.31 13.76
N GLN A 21 13.75 0.73 14.78
CA GLN A 21 13.89 1.36 16.10
C GLN A 21 14.73 2.63 16.02
N GLU A 22 15.88 2.59 15.33
CA GLU A 22 16.73 3.76 15.10
C GLU A 22 15.98 4.88 14.37
N GLN A 23 15.17 4.53 13.36
CA GLN A 23 14.34 5.50 12.66
C GLN A 23 13.25 6.10 13.57
N ILE A 24 12.59 5.28 14.39
CA ILE A 24 11.59 5.77 15.35
C ILE A 24 12.25 6.74 16.32
N GLU A 25 13.42 6.42 16.87
CA GLU A 25 14.16 7.30 17.76
C GLU A 25 14.52 8.63 17.08
N HIS A 26 15.08 8.57 15.88
CA HIS A 26 15.43 9.76 15.10
C HIS A 26 14.22 10.68 14.87
N PHE A 27 13.09 10.14 14.38
CA PHE A 27 11.91 10.95 14.08
C PHE A 27 11.12 11.36 15.32
N SER A 28 11.24 10.63 16.44
CA SER A 28 10.60 11.00 17.71
C SER A 28 11.14 12.33 18.26
N ASN A 29 12.41 12.64 17.97
CA ASN A 29 13.02 13.93 18.30
C ASN A 29 12.48 15.08 17.44
N LEU A 30 11.82 14.79 16.31
CA LEU A 30 11.27 15.80 15.39
C LEU A 30 9.76 16.00 15.59
N GLY A 31 9.06 15.01 16.14
CA GLY A 31 7.64 15.10 16.44
C GLY A 31 6.96 13.75 16.64
N THR A 32 5.63 13.72 16.54
CA THR A 32 4.85 12.48 16.66
C THR A 32 5.19 11.50 15.55
N VAL A 33 5.59 10.28 15.94
CA VAL A 33 5.88 9.18 15.01
C VAL A 33 4.69 8.24 14.89
N ALA A 34 4.38 7.85 13.66
CA ALA A 34 3.44 6.77 13.37
C ALA A 34 4.07 5.75 12.41
N VAL A 35 4.00 4.47 12.75
CA VAL A 35 4.43 3.36 11.89
C VAL A 35 3.20 2.64 11.36
N ILE A 36 3.08 2.54 10.03
CA ILE A 36 1.88 2.05 9.36
C ILE A 36 2.23 1.00 8.32
N GLY A 37 1.51 -0.12 8.31
CA GLY A 37 1.53 -1.09 7.22
C GLY A 37 1.75 -2.53 7.66
N ASP A 38 2.09 -3.38 6.69
CA ASP A 38 2.33 -4.82 6.88
C ASP A 38 3.70 -5.08 7.54
N LEU A 39 3.65 -5.37 8.84
CA LEU A 39 4.81 -5.74 9.64
C LEU A 39 5.04 -7.26 9.66
N ASN A 40 4.18 -8.06 9.02
CA ASN A 40 4.25 -9.53 8.96
C ASN A 40 4.35 -10.27 10.32
N GLY A 41 4.13 -9.56 11.43
CA GLY A 41 4.13 -10.11 12.78
C GLY A 41 2.71 -10.22 13.33
N ARG A 42 2.36 -11.36 13.92
CA ARG A 42 1.11 -11.53 14.66
C ARG A 42 1.41 -11.30 16.13
N VAL A 43 0.71 -10.37 16.78
CA VAL A 43 0.88 -10.06 18.21
C VAL A 43 -0.18 -10.70 19.11
N GLY A 44 -1.28 -11.19 18.56
CA GLY A 44 -2.38 -11.74 19.36
C GLY A 44 -2.98 -10.70 20.32
N ARG A 45 -3.29 -11.16 21.54
CA ARG A 45 -3.81 -10.34 22.66
C ARG A 45 -2.72 -9.84 23.62
N GLU A 46 -1.46 -10.11 23.32
CA GLU A 46 -0.37 -9.69 24.20
C GLU A 46 -0.29 -8.18 24.34
N LYS A 47 0.19 -7.75 25.51
CA LYS A 47 0.38 -6.35 25.87
C LYS A 47 1.65 -5.81 25.23
N ASP A 48 1.51 -4.68 24.56
CA ASP A 48 2.55 -3.88 23.92
C ASP A 48 3.12 -2.79 24.86
N PHE A 49 2.81 -2.89 26.15
CA PHE A 49 3.30 -2.05 27.22
C PHE A 49 3.70 -2.91 28.43
N ILE A 50 4.37 -2.30 29.40
CA ILE A 50 4.80 -2.97 30.63
C ILE A 50 3.65 -2.93 31.64
N GLU A 51 3.17 -4.09 32.08
CA GLU A 51 2.09 -4.16 33.06
C GLU A 51 2.59 -3.75 34.45
N GLY A 52 1.79 -2.95 35.16
CA GLY A 52 2.16 -2.47 36.49
C GLY A 52 3.30 -1.45 36.50
N ASP A 53 3.62 -0.86 35.34
CA ASP A 53 4.62 0.20 35.21
C ASP A 53 4.14 1.48 35.91
N SER A 54 4.40 1.49 37.21
CA SER A 54 3.98 2.52 38.15
C SER A 54 5.20 2.92 38.96
N LEU A 55 5.83 4.00 38.51
CA LEU A 55 6.84 4.70 39.31
C LEU A 55 6.15 5.40 40.48
N ASN A 56 6.77 5.35 41.66
CA ASN A 56 6.28 6.09 42.82
C ASN A 56 6.25 7.58 42.46
N LYS A 57 5.08 8.22 42.63
CA LYS A 57 4.85 9.63 42.28
C LYS A 57 5.86 10.57 42.94
N GLN A 58 6.31 10.23 44.16
CA GLN A 58 7.36 10.98 44.86
C GLN A 58 8.73 10.91 44.18
N LEU A 59 9.04 9.84 43.45
CA LEU A 59 10.29 9.76 42.66
C LEU A 59 10.19 10.59 41.38
N ILE A 60 9.02 10.60 40.73
CA ILE A 60 8.77 11.38 39.51
C ILE A 60 8.82 12.88 39.81
N ASP A 61 8.14 13.33 40.87
CA ASP A 61 8.07 14.75 41.24
C ASP A 61 9.46 15.34 41.60
N ASN A 62 10.43 14.47 41.97
CA ASN A 62 11.79 14.86 42.32
C ASN A 62 12.78 14.79 41.14
N ILE A 63 12.37 14.25 39.98
CA ILE A 63 13.23 14.15 38.79
C ILE A 63 12.70 15.09 37.71
N GLN A 64 13.26 16.30 37.65
CA GLN A 64 12.89 17.37 36.71
C GLN A 64 13.07 17.05 35.22
N PHE A 65 13.67 15.90 34.88
CA PHE A 65 14.09 15.55 33.52
C PHE A 65 13.45 14.25 32.99
N VAL A 66 12.45 13.70 33.67
CA VAL A 66 11.80 12.45 33.26
C VAL A 66 10.36 12.71 32.85
N ASP A 67 10.13 12.85 31.55
CA ASP A 67 8.80 12.87 30.91
C ASP A 67 8.24 11.44 30.83
N TYR A 68 8.04 10.81 31.99
CA TYR A 68 7.47 9.46 32.07
C TYR A 68 5.95 9.51 32.04
N ILE A 69 5.35 8.90 31.01
CA ILE A 69 3.90 8.75 30.87
C ILE A 69 3.52 7.32 31.22
N SER A 70 2.82 7.15 32.34
CA SER A 70 2.36 5.82 32.78
C SER A 70 1.26 5.28 31.86
N ASP A 71 1.34 3.98 31.57
CA ASP A 71 0.38 3.23 30.75
C ASP A 71 -0.94 2.89 31.47
N ASN A 72 -1.14 3.34 32.71
CA ASN A 72 -2.28 3.01 33.56
C ASN A 72 -3.66 3.40 32.97
N CYS A 73 -3.68 4.22 31.92
CA CYS A 73 -4.91 4.70 31.26
C CYS A 73 -5.20 4.02 29.91
N LEU A 74 -4.38 3.06 29.46
CA LEU A 74 -4.54 2.45 28.14
C LEU A 74 -5.72 1.46 28.08
N ARG A 75 -6.54 1.61 27.04
CA ARG A 75 -7.60 0.65 26.73
C ARG A 75 -7.01 -0.67 26.24
N ASP A 76 -7.65 -1.76 26.64
CA ASP A 76 -7.34 -3.08 26.11
C ASP A 76 -7.68 -3.22 24.64
N ARG A 77 -6.86 -4.00 23.93
CA ARG A 77 -7.07 -4.28 22.51
C ARG A 77 -8.15 -5.35 22.34
N ILE A 78 -9.19 -5.02 21.60
CA ILE A 78 -10.15 -6.00 21.09
C ILE A 78 -9.65 -6.46 19.72
N THR A 79 -9.34 -7.74 19.56
CA THR A 79 -8.82 -8.30 18.29
C THR A 79 -9.52 -9.61 17.91
N GLU A 80 -9.77 -9.80 16.61
CA GLU A 80 -10.21 -11.07 16.01
C GLU A 80 -9.08 -12.10 15.97
N ASP A 81 -7.82 -11.66 15.93
CA ASP A 81 -6.66 -12.55 15.90
C ASP A 81 -6.21 -12.89 17.32
N VAL A 82 -6.78 -13.97 17.86
CA VAL A 82 -6.57 -14.38 19.25
C VAL A 82 -5.40 -15.35 19.45
N LYS A 83 -4.66 -15.68 18.37
CA LYS A 83 -3.55 -16.62 18.45
C LYS A 83 -2.32 -15.98 19.06
N ALA A 84 -1.51 -16.79 19.76
CA ALA A 84 -0.25 -16.35 20.36
C ALA A 84 0.71 -15.72 19.33
N PRO A 85 1.59 -14.81 19.77
CA PRO A 85 2.51 -14.14 18.88
C PRO A 85 3.44 -15.08 18.12
N ASN A 86 3.79 -14.72 16.88
CA ASN A 86 4.94 -15.30 16.19
C ASN A 86 6.23 -14.52 16.55
N SER A 87 7.38 -14.92 16.02
CA SER A 87 8.68 -14.28 16.32
C SER A 87 8.68 -12.79 15.97
N PHE A 88 8.25 -12.41 14.76
CA PHE A 88 8.04 -11.01 14.40
C PHE A 88 7.02 -10.29 15.29
N GLY A 89 5.98 -10.97 15.74
CA GLY A 89 5.03 -10.44 16.70
C GLY A 89 5.67 -10.07 18.03
N ARG A 90 6.60 -10.90 18.54
CA ARG A 90 7.36 -10.59 19.75
C ARG A 90 8.26 -9.38 19.54
N ARG A 91 8.95 -9.29 18.40
CA ARG A 91 9.74 -8.11 18.01
C ARG A 91 8.91 -6.83 17.94
N ILE A 92 7.68 -6.88 17.41
CA ILE A 92 6.76 -5.73 17.41
C ILE A 92 6.40 -5.31 18.85
N LEU A 93 6.12 -6.27 19.73
CA LEU A 93 5.80 -5.99 21.13
C LEU A 93 7.00 -5.38 21.87
N GLU A 94 8.20 -5.90 21.63
CA GLU A 94 9.46 -5.36 22.16
C GLU A 94 9.70 -3.93 21.66
N LEU A 95 9.52 -3.69 20.35
CA LEU A 95 9.63 -2.35 19.76
C LEU A 95 8.66 -1.37 20.41
N CYS A 96 7.39 -1.76 20.61
CA CYS A 96 6.40 -0.89 21.27
C CYS A 96 6.81 -0.56 22.72
N LYS A 97 7.35 -1.54 23.44
CA LYS A 97 7.81 -1.35 24.83
C LYS A 97 9.06 -0.49 24.90
N SER A 98 10.03 -0.66 23.99
CA SER A 98 11.27 0.10 23.97
C SER A 98 11.09 1.53 23.48
N SER A 99 10.20 1.76 22.51
CA SER A 99 10.05 3.05 21.86
C SER A 99 8.88 3.89 22.37
N GLY A 100 8.05 3.37 23.29
CA GLY A 100 6.85 4.06 23.77
C GLY A 100 5.69 4.12 22.76
N LEU A 101 5.82 3.48 21.59
CA LEU A 101 4.72 3.37 20.63
C LEU A 101 3.68 2.36 21.13
N ARG A 102 2.42 2.57 20.75
CA ARG A 102 1.30 1.68 21.10
C ARG A 102 0.56 1.23 19.85
N ILE A 103 0.13 -0.02 19.86
CA ILE A 103 -0.68 -0.63 18.81
C ILE A 103 -2.09 -0.03 18.85
N CYS A 104 -2.46 0.76 17.86
CA CYS A 104 -3.78 1.39 17.81
C CYS A 104 -4.89 0.41 17.40
N ASN A 105 -4.56 -0.63 16.62
CA ASN A 105 -5.50 -1.66 16.19
C ASN A 105 -6.18 -2.33 17.39
N GLY A 106 -7.51 -2.32 17.42
CA GLY A 106 -8.32 -2.89 18.49
C GLY A 106 -8.53 -1.98 19.70
N ARG A 107 -7.89 -0.81 19.77
CA ARG A 107 -8.12 0.19 20.83
C ARG A 107 -9.06 1.31 20.41
N TYR A 108 -8.96 1.72 19.15
CA TYR A 108 -9.63 2.91 18.62
C TYR A 108 -10.53 2.53 17.44
N GLY A 109 -11.81 2.91 17.48
CA GLY A 109 -12.77 2.63 16.42
C GLY A 109 -13.41 1.23 16.46
N VAL A 110 -14.63 1.13 15.94
CA VAL A 110 -15.55 -0.01 16.12
C VAL A 110 -15.09 -1.31 15.43
N ASP A 111 -14.08 -1.24 14.55
CA ASP A 111 -13.68 -2.38 13.69
C ASP A 111 -12.15 -2.44 13.46
N SER A 112 -11.36 -1.79 14.30
CA SER A 112 -9.90 -1.71 14.10
C SER A 112 -9.14 -2.98 14.46
N GLY A 113 -9.75 -3.88 15.23
CA GLY A 113 -9.18 -5.16 15.65
C GLY A 113 -9.43 -6.34 14.72
N LYS A 114 -10.04 -6.08 13.56
CA LYS A 114 -10.36 -7.10 12.56
C LYS A 114 -9.11 -7.68 11.90
N ILE A 115 -9.18 -8.93 11.43
CA ILE A 115 -8.09 -9.50 10.61
C ILE A 115 -7.86 -8.61 9.37
N THR A 116 -6.59 -8.36 9.06
CA THR A 116 -6.18 -7.54 7.90
C THR A 116 -5.66 -8.38 6.77
N PHE A 117 -5.28 -9.64 7.03
CA PHE A 117 -4.76 -10.57 6.04
C PHE A 117 -5.58 -11.86 6.01
N GLN A 118 -5.82 -12.38 4.81
CA GLN A 118 -6.50 -13.65 4.60
C GLN A 118 -6.05 -14.35 3.31
N ASN A 119 -5.59 -15.59 3.46
CA ASN A 119 -5.28 -16.47 2.34
C ASN A 119 -5.63 -17.95 2.63
N LYS A 120 -5.16 -18.86 1.76
CA LYS A 120 -5.36 -20.31 1.91
C LYS A 120 -4.70 -20.89 3.16
N ASN A 121 -3.58 -20.31 3.61
CA ASN A 121 -2.78 -20.77 4.75
C ASN A 121 -3.31 -20.22 6.09
N GLY A 122 -4.13 -19.17 6.06
CA GLY A 122 -4.76 -18.63 7.26
C GLY A 122 -5.15 -17.16 7.14
N SER A 123 -5.62 -16.63 8.26
CA SER A 123 -5.88 -15.22 8.50
C SER A 123 -5.03 -14.71 9.64
N SER A 124 -4.72 -13.43 9.63
CA SER A 124 -4.05 -12.76 10.75
C SER A 124 -4.28 -11.25 10.69
N LEU A 125 -4.12 -10.58 11.83
CA LEU A 125 -3.94 -9.13 11.89
C LEU A 125 -2.43 -8.87 11.84
N ILE A 126 -1.95 -8.30 10.73
CA ILE A 126 -0.52 -8.03 10.48
C ILE A 126 -0.25 -6.63 9.91
N ASP A 127 -1.32 -5.90 9.55
CA ASP A 127 -1.25 -4.51 9.11
C ASP A 127 -1.60 -3.61 10.30
N TYR A 128 -0.61 -2.88 10.81
CA TYR A 128 -0.73 -2.11 12.04
C TYR A 128 -0.70 -0.60 11.80
N LEU A 129 -1.29 0.13 12.73
CA LEU A 129 -0.92 1.51 13.06
C LEU A 129 -0.29 1.47 14.47
N LEU A 130 0.97 1.83 14.57
CA LEU A 130 1.69 2.08 15.82
C LEU A 130 1.88 3.59 15.98
N MET A 131 1.63 4.15 17.16
CA MET A 131 1.80 5.58 17.39
C MET A 131 2.09 5.88 18.87
N SER A 132 2.75 7.00 19.17
CA SER A 132 3.08 7.40 20.55
C SER A 132 1.83 7.58 21.41
N HIS A 133 1.85 7.06 22.64
CA HIS A 133 0.67 7.03 23.52
C HIS A 133 0.02 8.40 23.70
N ASP A 134 0.85 9.42 23.97
CA ASP A 134 0.46 10.81 24.15
C ASP A 134 -0.36 11.37 22.98
N SER A 135 -0.09 10.87 21.77
CA SER A 135 -0.58 11.39 20.51
C SER A 135 -1.88 10.78 20.04
N ILE A 136 -2.20 9.57 20.49
CA ILE A 136 -3.29 8.79 19.92
C ILE A 136 -4.66 9.40 20.19
N ASP A 137 -4.94 9.79 21.43
CA ASP A 137 -6.29 10.21 21.82
C ASP A 137 -6.73 11.51 21.13
N TYR A 138 -5.78 12.42 20.87
CA TYR A 138 -6.09 13.67 20.19
C TYR A 138 -6.02 13.58 18.66
N LEU A 139 -5.07 12.82 18.08
CA LEU A 139 -4.95 12.70 16.63
C LEU A 139 -5.94 11.72 16.02
N ILE A 140 -6.19 10.54 16.59
CA ILE A 140 -7.00 9.54 15.92
C ILE A 140 -8.49 9.86 16.08
N LYS A 141 -9.15 10.19 14.97
CA LYS A 141 -10.61 10.34 14.91
C LYS A 141 -11.28 8.99 14.68
N GLN A 142 -10.77 8.20 13.74
CA GLN A 142 -11.32 6.89 13.42
C GLN A 142 -10.25 5.94 12.92
N LEU A 143 -10.31 4.68 13.36
CA LEU A 143 -9.54 3.58 12.81
C LEU A 143 -10.49 2.42 12.51
N SER A 144 -10.39 1.84 11.32
CA SER A 144 -11.20 0.68 10.92
C SER A 144 -10.48 -0.16 9.88
N VAL A 145 -10.69 -1.47 9.92
CA VAL A 145 -10.29 -2.35 8.82
C VAL A 145 -11.47 -2.46 7.86
N LYS A 146 -11.25 -2.15 6.58
CA LYS A 146 -12.27 -2.27 5.53
C LYS A 146 -12.45 -3.72 5.10
N ASP A 147 -13.43 -3.95 4.24
CA ASP A 147 -13.71 -5.26 3.70
C ASP A 147 -12.60 -5.77 2.76
N PHE A 148 -12.41 -7.09 2.73
CA PHE A 148 -11.56 -7.70 1.72
C PHE A 148 -12.17 -7.47 0.34
N ASN A 149 -11.30 -7.27 -0.64
CA ASN A 149 -11.68 -7.05 -2.03
C ASN A 149 -10.95 -8.02 -2.97
N THR A 150 -11.18 -7.90 -4.28
CA THR A 150 -10.58 -8.80 -5.28
C THR A 150 -9.14 -8.45 -5.66
N TYR A 151 -8.60 -7.34 -5.14
CA TYR A 151 -7.32 -6.78 -5.52
C TYR A 151 -6.16 -7.29 -4.66
N SER A 152 -6.42 -7.67 -3.42
CA SER A 152 -5.38 -8.14 -2.49
C SER A 152 -5.85 -9.31 -1.62
N CYS A 153 -4.90 -9.97 -0.96
CA CYS A 153 -5.15 -10.81 0.21
C CYS A 153 -5.18 -9.99 1.51
N HIS A 154 -4.91 -8.68 1.44
CA HIS A 154 -5.04 -7.75 2.55
C HIS A 154 -6.34 -6.94 2.44
N ALA A 155 -6.91 -6.64 3.58
CA ALA A 155 -7.99 -5.70 3.78
C ALA A 155 -7.38 -4.31 4.08
N PRO A 156 -7.88 -3.21 3.47
CA PRO A 156 -7.35 -1.89 3.72
C PRO A 156 -7.52 -1.44 5.18
N LEU A 157 -6.46 -0.88 5.77
CA LEU A 157 -6.54 -0.15 7.02
C LEU A 157 -6.93 1.30 6.73
N ASN A 158 -8.01 1.78 7.33
CA ASN A 158 -8.51 3.15 7.16
C ASN A 158 -8.31 3.94 8.44
N ILE A 159 -7.53 5.02 8.33
CA ILE A 159 -7.15 5.90 9.43
C ILE A 159 -7.68 7.29 9.11
N GLU A 160 -8.41 7.89 10.04
CA GLU A 160 -8.81 9.29 10.00
C GLU A 160 -8.12 10.02 11.15
N ILE A 161 -7.32 11.04 10.81
CA ILE A 161 -6.55 11.84 11.75
C ILE A 161 -7.11 13.26 11.85
N ARG A 162 -7.03 13.84 13.05
CA ARG A 162 -7.34 15.24 13.34
C ARG A 162 -6.05 16.04 13.21
N ILE A 163 -6.05 17.04 12.34
CA ILE A 163 -4.94 17.97 12.19
C ILE A 163 -5.43 19.33 12.71
N LYS A 164 -4.90 19.78 13.85
CA LYS A 164 -5.15 21.15 14.35
C LYS A 164 -4.47 22.13 13.40
N GLY A 165 -5.19 23.18 13.00
CA GLY A 165 -4.68 24.23 12.09
C GLY A 165 -5.31 24.23 10.69
N PHE A 166 -5.90 23.12 10.25
CA PHE A 166 -6.78 23.13 9.08
C PHE A 166 -8.22 23.35 9.54
N LYS A 167 -8.61 24.62 9.70
CA LYS A 167 -10.01 24.95 9.40
C LYS A 167 -10.16 24.64 7.92
N ILE A 168 -10.92 23.60 7.56
CA ILE A 168 -11.64 23.66 6.30
C ILE A 168 -12.54 24.87 6.50
N VAL A 169 -12.09 26.01 6.00
CA VAL A 169 -12.93 27.18 6.02
C VAL A 169 -14.09 26.78 5.13
N ASN A 170 -15.27 26.56 5.72
CA ASN A 170 -16.54 26.58 5.01
C ASN A 170 -16.83 28.01 4.52
N GLU A 171 -15.81 28.75 4.09
CA GLU A 171 -15.98 29.77 3.09
C GLU A 171 -16.52 29.02 1.88
N LYS A 172 -17.70 29.44 1.41
CA LYS A 172 -18.19 29.04 0.08
C LYS A 172 -16.98 29.01 -0.84
N CYS A 173 -16.60 27.83 -1.34
CA CYS A 173 -15.37 27.63 -2.10
C CYS A 173 -15.18 28.79 -3.07
N THR A 174 -14.26 29.71 -2.76
CA THR A 174 -13.84 30.82 -3.62
C THR A 174 -12.84 30.30 -4.65
N CYS A 175 -12.95 29.02 -5.00
CA CYS A 175 -12.07 28.32 -5.92
C CYS A 175 -12.18 28.93 -7.31
N SER A 176 -11.42 30.00 -7.47
CA SER A 176 -10.89 30.50 -8.71
C SER A 176 -10.32 29.29 -9.45
N LYS A 177 -10.83 29.07 -10.67
CA LYS A 177 -10.40 28.06 -11.65
C LYS A 177 -9.05 27.43 -11.29
N PHE A 178 -9.06 26.26 -10.64
CA PHE A 178 -7.82 25.56 -10.38
C PHE A 178 -7.27 25.07 -11.72
N VAL A 179 -6.08 25.56 -12.04
CA VAL A 179 -5.24 25.02 -13.09
C VAL A 179 -4.30 24.06 -12.39
N TYR A 180 -4.45 22.77 -12.68
CA TYR A 180 -3.40 21.81 -12.36
C TYR A 180 -2.94 21.15 -13.64
N ASN A 181 -1.64 20.89 -13.69
CA ASN A 181 -1.00 20.18 -14.77
C ASN A 181 -1.31 18.70 -14.57
N THR A 182 -2.08 18.11 -15.48
CA THR A 182 -2.09 16.65 -15.58
C THR A 182 -1.01 16.23 -16.54
N VAL A 183 -0.01 15.54 -16.01
CA VAL A 183 0.94 14.77 -16.81
C VAL A 183 0.20 13.53 -17.29
N ARG A 184 0.00 13.42 -18.60
CA ARG A 184 -0.54 12.21 -19.22
C ARG A 184 0.57 11.55 -20.03
N TRP A 185 0.83 10.29 -19.70
CA TRP A 185 1.69 9.43 -20.51
C TRP A 185 1.09 9.31 -21.91
N ASP A 186 1.87 9.67 -22.92
CA ASP A 186 1.54 9.49 -24.32
C ASP A 186 2.34 8.28 -24.82
N GLU A 187 1.64 7.20 -25.19
CA GLU A 187 2.31 5.98 -25.71
C GLU A 187 3.08 6.29 -27.01
N GLY A 188 2.73 7.36 -27.74
CA GLY A 188 3.36 7.73 -28.99
C GLY A 188 4.77 8.32 -28.87
N VAL A 189 5.21 8.75 -27.68
CA VAL A 189 6.54 9.37 -27.45
C VAL A 189 7.51 8.43 -26.73
N LYS A 190 7.12 7.17 -26.54
CA LYS A 190 7.89 6.17 -25.80
C LYS A 190 9.28 5.93 -26.41
N ASP A 191 9.35 5.79 -27.74
CA ASP A 191 10.62 5.54 -28.43
C ASP A 191 11.56 6.75 -28.34
N ASP A 192 11.01 7.97 -28.34
CA ASP A 192 11.75 9.21 -28.16
C ASP A 192 12.32 9.31 -26.74
N ILE A 193 11.51 9.03 -25.71
CA ILE A 193 11.97 8.97 -24.31
C ILE A 193 13.06 7.90 -24.15
N MET A 194 12.88 6.72 -24.74
CA MET A 194 13.87 5.65 -24.67
C MET A 194 15.19 6.06 -25.33
N SER A 195 15.13 6.78 -26.47
CA SER A 195 16.33 7.27 -27.15
C SER A 195 17.06 8.31 -26.27
N GLU A 196 16.33 9.26 -25.68
CA GLU A 196 16.90 10.29 -24.81
C GLU A 196 17.50 9.70 -23.52
N LEU A 197 16.85 8.68 -22.93
CA LEU A 197 17.40 7.97 -21.78
C LEU A 197 18.72 7.24 -22.13
N LEU A 198 18.81 6.67 -23.34
CA LEU A 198 20.03 6.03 -23.82
C LEU A 198 21.14 7.06 -24.11
N GLU A 199 20.79 8.21 -24.68
CA GLU A 199 21.75 9.31 -24.90
C GLU A 199 22.29 9.87 -23.58
N ASN A 200 21.50 9.83 -22.51
CA ASN A 200 21.92 10.24 -21.16
C ASN A 200 22.45 9.07 -20.30
N SER A 201 22.67 7.87 -20.88
CA SER A 201 23.09 6.65 -20.15
C SER A 201 24.32 6.87 -19.25
N GLN A 202 25.34 7.58 -19.76
CA GLN A 202 26.55 7.87 -18.99
C GLN A 202 26.27 8.62 -17.69
N LYS A 203 25.30 9.55 -17.67
CA LYS A 203 24.94 10.29 -16.44
C LYS A 203 24.30 9.38 -15.39
N PHE A 204 23.56 8.36 -15.84
CA PHE A 204 23.01 7.34 -14.95
C PHE A 204 24.11 6.43 -14.40
N ASP A 205 25.09 6.07 -15.23
CA ASP A 205 26.25 5.28 -14.80
C ASP A 205 27.11 6.05 -13.78
N ASP A 206 27.32 7.35 -13.99
CA ASP A 206 28.05 8.22 -13.05
C ASP A 206 27.31 8.34 -11.71
N LEU A 207 25.97 8.45 -11.73
CA LEU A 207 25.14 8.45 -10.52
C LEU A 207 25.19 7.10 -9.78
N LEU A 208 25.20 5.99 -10.53
CA LEU A 208 25.34 4.64 -9.98
C LEU A 208 26.72 4.42 -9.34
N LEU A 209 27.77 4.95 -9.96
CA LEU A 209 29.13 4.90 -9.42
C LEU A 209 29.21 5.71 -8.11
N HIS A 210 28.66 6.92 -8.08
CA HIS A 210 28.62 7.76 -6.89
C HIS A 210 27.81 7.12 -5.75
N LEU A 211 26.72 6.40 -6.06
CA LEU A 211 25.97 5.59 -5.10
C LEU A 211 26.80 4.44 -4.51
N THR A 212 27.66 3.81 -5.32
CA THR A 212 28.53 2.71 -4.84
C THR A 212 29.73 3.18 -4.04
N GLU A 213 30.17 4.42 -4.23
CA GLU A 213 31.34 4.99 -3.54
C GLU A 213 30.99 5.72 -2.23
N HIS A 214 29.74 6.18 -2.07
CA HIS A 214 29.33 7.01 -0.94
C HIS A 214 27.98 6.57 -0.32
N GLU A 215 28.02 5.55 0.54
CA GLU A 215 26.83 5.00 1.24
C GLU A 215 26.06 6.03 2.09
N ASN A 216 26.71 7.12 2.54
CA ASN A 216 26.09 8.13 3.40
C ASN A 216 25.34 9.24 2.62
N LYS A 217 25.21 9.13 1.29
CA LYS A 217 24.63 10.17 0.42
C LYS A 217 23.52 9.67 -0.50
N ILE A 218 22.83 8.61 -0.09
CA ILE A 218 21.77 7.98 -0.88
C ILE A 218 20.67 9.00 -1.21
N ASP A 219 20.24 9.82 -0.26
CA ASP A 219 19.18 10.81 -0.48
C ASP A 219 19.57 11.85 -1.54
N GLU A 220 20.82 12.37 -1.49
CA GLU A 220 21.35 13.28 -2.52
C GLU A 220 21.34 12.63 -3.91
N CYS A 221 21.74 11.35 -3.99
CA CYS A 221 21.77 10.62 -5.26
C CYS A 221 20.35 10.33 -5.80
N VAL A 222 19.40 10.03 -4.92
CA VAL A 222 17.98 9.82 -5.29
C VAL A 222 17.37 11.13 -5.80
N ASP A 223 17.68 12.26 -5.17
CA ASP A 223 17.23 13.57 -5.63
C ASP A 223 17.81 13.93 -6.99
N GLU A 224 19.09 13.70 -7.23
CA GLU A 224 19.71 13.93 -8.54
C GLU A 224 19.17 13.00 -9.62
N LEU A 225 18.93 11.72 -9.30
CA LEU A 225 18.26 10.79 -10.21
C LEU A 225 16.85 11.28 -10.57
N ASN A 226 16.08 11.74 -9.58
CA ASN A 226 14.74 12.28 -9.82
C ASN A 226 14.78 13.53 -10.71
N LYS A 227 15.72 14.45 -10.47
CA LYS A 227 15.90 15.65 -11.32
C LYS A 227 16.27 15.29 -12.75
N LEU A 228 17.16 14.32 -12.94
CA LEU A 228 17.57 13.87 -14.27
C LEU A 228 16.38 13.24 -15.03
N LEU A 229 15.64 12.37 -14.37
CA LEU A 229 14.44 11.74 -14.96
C LEU A 229 13.35 12.76 -15.29
N ILE A 230 13.09 13.72 -14.39
CA ILE A 230 12.14 14.80 -14.65
C ILE A 230 12.59 15.61 -15.86
N THR A 231 13.85 16.03 -15.90
CA THR A 231 14.40 16.83 -17.01
C THR A 231 14.24 16.12 -18.36
N ILE A 232 14.58 14.81 -18.41
CA ILE A 232 14.47 14.01 -19.63
C ILE A 232 13.01 13.80 -20.03
N CYS A 233 12.14 13.49 -19.07
CA CYS A 233 10.77 13.06 -19.37
C CYS A 233 9.81 14.23 -19.54
N GLU A 234 10.04 15.38 -18.89
CA GLU A 234 9.11 16.51 -18.85
C GLU A 234 8.79 17.03 -20.25
N GLN A 235 9.77 17.11 -21.15
CA GLN A 235 9.57 17.50 -22.55
C GLN A 235 8.66 16.56 -23.35
N TYR A 236 8.52 15.30 -22.92
CA TYR A 236 7.66 14.30 -23.53
C TYR A 236 6.34 14.10 -22.77
N THR A 237 6.17 14.77 -21.63
CA THR A 237 4.89 14.76 -20.94
C THR A 237 3.94 15.74 -21.58
N ARG A 238 2.77 15.26 -22.03
CA ARG A 238 1.68 16.18 -22.37
C ARG A 238 1.18 16.79 -21.07
N VAL A 239 1.49 18.07 -20.87
CA VAL A 239 0.86 18.89 -19.84
C VAL A 239 -0.49 19.33 -20.37
N GLU A 240 -1.53 18.52 -20.10
CA GLU A 240 -2.89 19.01 -20.25
C GLU A 240 -3.18 19.93 -19.06
N VAL A 241 -3.24 21.24 -19.33
CA VAL A 241 -3.77 22.23 -18.40
C VAL A 241 -5.27 22.01 -18.28
N LYS A 242 -5.69 21.24 -17.28
CA LYS A 242 -7.11 21.07 -16.99
C LYS A 242 -7.58 22.24 -16.17
N LYS A 243 -8.37 23.10 -16.81
CA LYS A 243 -9.23 24.06 -16.12
C LYS A 243 -10.40 23.29 -15.55
N VAL A 244 -10.34 22.95 -14.27
CA VAL A 244 -11.47 22.32 -13.60
C VAL A 244 -12.26 23.40 -12.88
N ASN A 245 -13.54 23.51 -13.23
CA ASN A 245 -14.43 24.52 -12.68
C ASN A 245 -14.85 24.24 -11.22
N LYS A 246 -14.39 23.13 -10.61
CA LYS A 246 -14.81 22.68 -9.28
C LYS A 246 -13.68 21.88 -8.59
N CYS A 247 -13.42 22.13 -7.31
CA CYS A 247 -12.46 21.35 -6.55
C CYS A 247 -13.04 19.98 -6.15
N GLY A 248 -12.18 18.97 -5.95
CA GLY A 248 -12.58 17.59 -5.60
C GLY A 248 -13.29 17.43 -4.24
N PHE A 249 -13.38 18.51 -3.46
CA PHE A 249 -14.13 18.57 -2.19
C PHE A 249 -15.57 19.09 -2.35
N CYS A 250 -15.91 19.74 -3.48
CA CYS A 250 -17.25 20.24 -3.76
C CYS A 250 -18.11 19.24 -4.55
N VAL A 251 -17.94 17.94 -4.32
CA VAL A 251 -18.80 16.92 -4.93
C VAL A 251 -20.18 17.03 -4.27
N ASP A 252 -21.05 17.83 -4.88
CA ASP A 252 -22.49 17.71 -4.67
C ASP A 252 -22.88 16.27 -4.97
N ASN A 253 -23.56 15.62 -4.03
CA ASN A 253 -24.09 14.26 -4.08
C ASN A 253 -25.05 13.97 -5.26
N ASN A 254 -25.12 14.81 -6.29
CA ASN A 254 -26.21 14.81 -7.28
C ASN A 254 -25.83 15.07 -8.74
N ILE A 255 -24.60 14.78 -9.16
CA ILE A 255 -24.32 14.70 -10.61
C ILE A 255 -23.77 13.32 -10.93
N ALA A 256 -24.69 12.36 -11.02
CA ALA A 256 -24.47 11.15 -11.79
C ALA A 256 -24.05 11.58 -13.20
N SER A 257 -22.78 11.38 -13.54
CA SER A 257 -22.26 11.61 -14.87
C SER A 257 -23.15 10.86 -15.87
N THR A 258 -23.83 11.59 -16.74
CA THR A 258 -24.65 11.07 -17.85
C THR A 258 -23.81 10.46 -18.98
N LYS A 259 -22.49 10.30 -18.79
CA LYS A 259 -21.69 9.48 -19.71
C LYS A 259 -22.15 8.04 -19.57
N LYS A 260 -22.90 7.57 -20.58
CA LYS A 260 -23.16 6.13 -20.77
C LYS A 260 -21.81 5.41 -20.60
N PRO A 261 -21.70 4.42 -19.70
CA PRO A 261 -20.46 3.69 -19.53
C PRO A 261 -20.09 3.14 -20.89
N VAL A 262 -18.92 3.55 -21.41
CA VAL A 262 -18.31 2.86 -22.53
C VAL A 262 -18.12 1.42 -22.05
N PHE A 263 -18.92 0.50 -22.59
CA PHE A 263 -18.77 -0.93 -22.29
C PHE A 263 -17.36 -1.30 -22.74
N LYS A 264 -16.41 -1.36 -21.80
CA LYS A 264 -15.11 -1.94 -22.08
C LYS A 264 -15.40 -3.39 -22.48
N LEU A 265 -15.13 -3.70 -23.75
CA LEU A 265 -15.13 -5.08 -24.23
C LEU A 265 -14.30 -5.91 -23.26
N ASP A 266 -14.83 -7.07 -22.89
CA ASP A 266 -14.09 -7.99 -22.03
C ASP A 266 -12.72 -8.29 -22.65
N LYS A 267 -11.75 -8.58 -21.77
CA LYS A 267 -10.43 -9.01 -22.25
C LYS A 267 -10.61 -10.24 -23.16
N PRO A 268 -9.86 -10.35 -24.26
CA PRO A 268 -10.09 -11.39 -25.28
C PRO A 268 -10.04 -12.85 -24.77
N TRP A 269 -9.39 -13.07 -23.62
CA TRP A 269 -9.26 -14.40 -23.01
C TRP A 269 -10.34 -14.71 -21.95
N ILE A 270 -11.25 -13.78 -21.67
CA ILE A 270 -12.33 -14.01 -20.69
C ILE A 270 -13.45 -14.79 -21.39
N THR A 271 -13.72 -15.98 -20.88
CA THR A 271 -14.84 -16.83 -21.33
C THR A 271 -16.04 -16.70 -20.41
N GLU A 272 -17.22 -17.15 -20.85
CA GLU A 272 -18.43 -17.19 -19.99
C GLU A 272 -18.22 -18.02 -18.73
N ASN A 273 -17.51 -19.15 -18.82
CA ASN A 273 -17.12 -19.93 -17.64
C ASN A 273 -16.27 -19.10 -16.66
N CYS A 274 -15.30 -18.32 -17.16
CA CYS A 274 -14.48 -17.43 -16.33
C CYS A 274 -15.33 -16.37 -15.61
N LYS A 275 -16.34 -15.80 -16.30
CA LYS A 275 -17.29 -14.84 -15.70
C LYS A 275 -18.16 -15.48 -14.63
N THR A 276 -18.63 -16.71 -14.84
CA THR A 276 -19.40 -17.47 -13.86
C THR A 276 -18.57 -17.74 -12.59
N LEU A 277 -17.33 -18.20 -12.74
CA LEU A 277 -16.42 -18.38 -11.61
C LEU A 277 -16.12 -17.06 -10.88
N ARG A 278 -16.01 -15.94 -11.62
CA ARG A 278 -15.85 -14.61 -11.01
C ARG A 278 -17.06 -14.22 -10.16
N ARG A 279 -18.28 -14.45 -10.66
CA ARG A 279 -19.52 -14.18 -9.91
C ARG A 279 -19.61 -15.02 -8.63
N GLN A 280 -19.28 -16.31 -8.71
CA GLN A 280 -19.21 -17.20 -7.54
C GLN A 280 -18.17 -16.71 -6.52
N TYR A 281 -17.00 -16.30 -6.99
CA TYR A 281 -15.95 -15.72 -6.15
C TYR A 281 -16.42 -14.44 -5.43
N ILE A 282 -17.02 -13.49 -6.15
CA ILE A 282 -17.52 -12.24 -5.56
C ILE A 282 -18.64 -12.51 -4.55
N SER A 283 -19.56 -13.43 -4.86
CA SER A 283 -20.62 -13.83 -3.94
C SER A 283 -20.06 -14.44 -2.66
N ALA A 284 -19.11 -15.37 -2.76
CA ALA A 284 -18.46 -15.98 -1.59
C ALA A 284 -17.64 -14.96 -0.77
N LEU A 285 -17.01 -13.98 -1.43
CA LEU A 285 -16.31 -12.88 -0.77
C LEU A 285 -17.28 -12.00 0.03
N LYS A 286 -18.44 -11.65 -0.53
CA LYS A 286 -19.46 -10.87 0.18
C LYS A 286 -19.91 -11.58 1.45
N VAL A 287 -20.23 -12.86 1.36
CA VAL A 287 -20.64 -13.69 2.51
C VAL A 287 -19.51 -13.80 3.55
N PHE A 288 -18.24 -13.88 3.11
CA PHE A 288 -17.10 -13.90 4.02
C PHE A 288 -16.91 -12.56 4.76
N ASN A 289 -17.07 -11.42 4.08
CA ASN A 289 -16.98 -10.10 4.71
C ASN A 289 -18.12 -9.88 5.71
N GLU A 290 -19.34 -10.32 5.38
CA GLU A 290 -20.49 -10.27 6.29
C GLU A 290 -20.28 -11.12 7.55
N LYS A 291 -19.72 -12.34 7.40
CA LYS A 291 -19.45 -13.23 8.52
C LYS A 291 -18.19 -14.08 8.29
N ARG A 292 -17.14 -13.79 9.06
CA ARG A 292 -15.80 -14.40 8.93
C ARG A 292 -15.67 -15.77 9.59
N THR A 293 -16.64 -16.67 9.40
CA THR A 293 -16.54 -18.06 9.92
C THR A 293 -15.51 -18.87 9.14
N ASN A 294 -14.99 -19.94 9.76
CA ASN A 294 -14.10 -20.88 9.07
C ASN A 294 -14.75 -21.52 7.83
N GLU A 295 -16.05 -21.78 7.88
CA GLU A 295 -16.80 -22.32 6.74
C GLU A 295 -16.83 -21.32 5.57
N ASN A 296 -17.20 -20.07 5.85
CA ASN A 296 -17.23 -19.01 4.84
C ASN A 296 -15.83 -18.75 4.27
N ARG A 297 -14.80 -18.80 5.12
CA ARG A 297 -13.39 -18.70 4.73
C ARG A 297 -12.99 -19.78 3.73
N ILE A 298 -13.38 -21.04 3.98
CA ILE A 298 -13.11 -22.18 3.08
C ILE A 298 -13.82 -21.99 1.74
N LYS A 299 -15.13 -21.67 1.76
CA LYS A 299 -15.93 -21.42 0.54
C LYS A 299 -15.32 -20.29 -0.30
N PHE A 300 -14.98 -19.18 0.34
CA PHE A 300 -14.30 -18.04 -0.29
C PHE A 300 -12.98 -18.44 -0.94
N ASN A 301 -12.11 -19.14 -0.21
CA ASN A 301 -10.79 -19.54 -0.70
C ASN A 301 -10.89 -20.50 -1.91
N ILE A 302 -11.81 -21.47 -1.86
CA ILE A 302 -12.07 -22.40 -2.97
C ILE A 302 -12.54 -21.63 -4.21
N ALA A 303 -13.51 -20.73 -4.06
CA ALA A 303 -14.04 -19.95 -5.17
C ALA A 303 -12.97 -19.02 -5.77
N LYS A 304 -12.18 -18.34 -4.92
CA LYS A 304 -11.04 -17.51 -5.33
C LYS A 304 -10.02 -18.31 -6.13
N GLN A 305 -9.63 -19.48 -5.63
CA GLN A 305 -8.64 -20.34 -6.28
C GLN A 305 -9.12 -20.79 -7.67
N LYS A 306 -10.35 -21.32 -7.77
CA LYS A 306 -10.93 -21.78 -9.03
C LYS A 306 -10.96 -20.67 -10.07
N TYR A 307 -11.41 -19.47 -9.69
CA TYR A 307 -11.42 -18.30 -10.57
C TYR A 307 -10.01 -17.90 -11.01
N LYS A 308 -9.09 -17.69 -10.06
CA LYS A 308 -7.73 -17.19 -10.37
C LYS A 308 -6.91 -18.18 -11.21
N GLN A 309 -7.01 -19.48 -10.92
CA GLN A 309 -6.36 -20.51 -11.75
C GLN A 309 -6.90 -20.53 -13.17
N THR A 310 -8.23 -20.43 -13.33
CA THR A 310 -8.87 -20.39 -14.66
C THR A 310 -8.48 -19.13 -15.43
N GLU A 311 -8.54 -17.96 -14.79
CA GLU A 311 -8.14 -16.67 -15.37
C GLU A 311 -6.68 -16.69 -15.83
N MET A 312 -5.76 -17.19 -14.99
CA MET A 312 -4.34 -17.31 -15.33
C MET A 312 -4.12 -18.28 -16.50
N ARG A 313 -4.78 -19.43 -16.51
CA ARG A 313 -4.69 -20.42 -17.60
C ARG A 313 -5.15 -19.83 -18.93
N LEU A 314 -6.31 -19.17 -18.94
CA LEU A 314 -6.87 -18.54 -20.15
C LEU A 314 -5.96 -17.42 -20.66
N LYS A 315 -5.45 -16.57 -19.74
CA LYS A 315 -4.48 -15.52 -20.09
C LYS A 315 -3.21 -16.11 -20.71
N ARG A 316 -2.68 -17.21 -20.16
CA ARG A 316 -1.49 -17.91 -20.70
C ARG A 316 -1.77 -18.53 -22.06
N GLN A 317 -2.90 -19.23 -22.22
CA GLN A 317 -3.31 -19.82 -23.50
C GLN A 317 -3.43 -18.76 -24.59
N TYR A 318 -4.09 -17.65 -24.29
CA TYR A 318 -4.20 -16.53 -25.23
C TYR A 318 -2.83 -15.96 -25.61
N LYS A 319 -1.95 -15.69 -24.65
CA LYS A 319 -0.57 -15.23 -24.94
C LYS A 319 0.22 -16.21 -25.80
N ASN A 320 0.11 -17.52 -25.52
CA ASN A 320 0.76 -18.56 -26.32
C ASN A 320 0.19 -18.62 -27.74
N GLN A 321 -1.13 -18.51 -27.91
CA GLN A 321 -1.77 -18.46 -29.23
C GLN A 321 -1.33 -17.24 -30.02
N GLN A 322 -1.23 -16.06 -29.38
CA GLN A 322 -0.70 -14.85 -30.00
C GLN A 322 0.75 -15.05 -30.45
N GLY A 323 1.60 -15.62 -29.59
CA GLY A 323 2.99 -15.95 -29.93
C GLY A 323 3.11 -16.94 -31.09
N ASN A 324 2.30 -18.01 -31.10
CA ASN A 324 2.27 -18.99 -32.18
C ASN A 324 1.79 -18.37 -33.51
N MET A 325 0.77 -17.52 -33.46
CA MET A 325 0.27 -16.78 -34.61
C MET A 325 1.36 -15.85 -35.17
N LEU A 326 2.06 -15.12 -34.31
CA LEU A 326 3.19 -14.27 -34.70
C LEU A 326 4.30 -15.09 -35.34
N ASN A 327 4.68 -16.24 -34.77
CA ASN A 327 5.67 -17.15 -35.35
C ASN A 327 5.25 -17.69 -36.73
N ARG A 328 3.97 -18.02 -36.93
CA ARG A 328 3.44 -18.47 -38.22
C ARG A 328 3.45 -17.34 -39.25
N LEU A 329 3.06 -16.12 -38.86
CA LEU A 329 3.14 -14.95 -39.72
C LEU A 329 4.58 -14.63 -40.11
N ARG A 330 5.53 -14.73 -39.18
CA ARG A 330 6.96 -14.54 -39.48
C ARG A 330 7.47 -15.48 -40.56
N ARG A 331 7.04 -16.74 -40.56
CA ARG A 331 7.46 -17.76 -41.54
C ARG A 331 6.73 -17.64 -42.88
N ASN A 332 5.43 -17.37 -42.87
CA ASN A 332 4.58 -17.52 -44.06
C ASN A 332 4.15 -16.17 -44.69
N ASN A 333 4.20 -15.07 -43.94
CA ASN A 333 3.85 -13.74 -44.43
C ASN A 333 4.58 -12.64 -43.64
N PRO A 334 5.89 -12.43 -43.89
CA PRO A 334 6.73 -11.50 -43.13
C PRO A 334 6.19 -10.05 -43.15
N LYS A 335 5.61 -9.59 -44.26
CA LYS A 335 5.01 -8.25 -44.35
C LYS A 335 3.86 -8.06 -43.36
N LYS A 336 2.97 -9.05 -43.23
CA LYS A 336 1.85 -9.02 -42.26
C LYS A 336 2.33 -9.18 -40.82
N PHE A 337 3.45 -9.89 -40.60
CA PHE A 337 4.11 -9.99 -39.30
C PHE A 337 4.61 -8.62 -38.81
N PHE A 338 5.42 -7.91 -39.60
CA PHE A 338 5.93 -6.59 -39.21
C PHE A 338 4.82 -5.55 -39.04
N ARG A 339 3.74 -5.63 -39.83
CA ARG A 339 2.56 -4.77 -39.63
C ARG A 339 1.89 -5.01 -38.27
N LYS A 340 1.68 -6.28 -37.89
CA LYS A 340 1.12 -6.63 -36.56
C LYS A 340 2.05 -6.28 -35.40
N LEU A 341 3.36 -6.29 -35.61
CA LEU A 341 4.32 -5.88 -34.60
C LEU A 341 4.19 -4.37 -34.33
N LYS A 342 4.14 -3.55 -35.40
CA LYS A 342 3.90 -2.10 -35.31
C LYS A 342 2.55 -1.74 -34.67
N GLU A 343 1.50 -2.51 -34.96
CA GLU A 343 0.18 -2.38 -34.31
C GLU A 343 0.20 -2.73 -32.81
N HIS A 344 1.16 -3.54 -32.35
CA HIS A 344 1.31 -3.90 -30.94
C HIS A 344 2.23 -2.94 -30.17
N GLU A 345 3.13 -2.22 -30.85
CA GLU A 345 3.93 -1.12 -30.29
C GLU A 345 3.06 0.11 -29.96
N THR A 346 1.90 0.25 -30.61
CA THR A 346 0.94 1.37 -30.39
C THR A 346 -0.09 1.12 -29.28
N ILE A 347 0.02 0.02 -28.50
CA ILE A 347 -0.92 -0.36 -27.42
C ILE A 347 -0.17 -0.76 -26.11
N ILE A 348 1.11 -0.39 -25.96
CA ILE A 348 1.92 -0.60 -24.73
C ILE A 348 2.71 0.67 -24.42
#